data_AF-A0A821ZD22-F1
#
_entry.id   AF-A0A821ZD22-F1
#
_cell.length_a   1.000
_cell.length_b   1.000
_cell.length_c   1.000
_cell.angle_alpha   90.00
_cell.angle_beta   90.00
_cell.angle_gamma   90.00
#
_symmetry.space_group_name_H-M   'P 1'
#
loop_
_entity.id
_entity.type
_entity.pdbx_description
1 polymer ?
#
loop_
_entity_poly.entity_id
_entity_poly.type
_entity_poly.pdbx_seq_one_letter_code
_entity_poly.pdbx_strand_id
1 'polypeptide(L)'
;MDIEIQRRNALISFGALSGAGIILAFLRTWKWFSRSGRDIIDLATIGKFILHLCGIIGTVLLLVTAGVSIYCLIIFKSQYNDEFQTNISGLQDLLRIFIIVAFVLKTIDIIHLIIRQSRIEIFFMDWERSKTGNPNTVSIWRTYFAANELNELQTFRRINVPFQLFFVLLLLKGINLENIACAQTAINVTPSAVCSDGYVRVFRIGLGFCVLLGTAIIQYLVYILFYQRIIEDKIINFIDLCAVSNISVFILNDNYRGYYIHGRSPHGMTDVNMKEILINLYREENRMSGTRGLQANSDEQVFIMKINRSFRTQYESLFRNYYNNNGPRKVREDFERYTNMLLQSYQNLNRFLCAFIDHSLPSHEYIIRNRYLIEKLLNYEFRVRTRSNFQGQSDNFLFIDNEKTFTEILFYGEESTLFIWNVTTFLFIDFLSGNYVLAAIITYIINAIFAGIRDSFGRKNLSRKTLIPKNFLI
;
A
#
# COMPACT_ATOMS: atom_id res chain seq x y z
N MET A 1 25.59 23.32 -26.44
CA MET A 1 25.31 21.95 -25.97
C MET A 1 24.88 21.14 -27.18
N ASP A 2 25.54 20.02 -27.47
CA ASP A 2 25.16 19.17 -28.60
C ASP A 2 23.92 18.33 -28.25
N ILE A 3 22.82 18.58 -28.97
CA ILE A 3 21.50 18.00 -28.68
C ILE A 3 21.45 16.54 -29.12
N GLU A 4 22.22 16.15 -30.15
CA GLU A 4 22.34 14.74 -30.51
C GLU A 4 23.04 13.95 -29.41
N ILE A 5 24.06 14.55 -28.78
CA ILE A 5 24.71 13.96 -27.62
C ILE A 5 23.72 13.79 -26.47
N GLN A 6 22.87 14.79 -26.18
CA GLN A 6 21.87 14.67 -25.11
C GLN A 6 20.81 13.61 -25.41
N ARG A 7 20.32 13.55 -26.64
CA ARG A 7 19.40 12.50 -27.08
C ARG A 7 20.02 11.11 -26.93
N ARG A 8 21.28 10.95 -27.34
CA ARG A 8 22.03 9.70 -27.17
C ARG A 8 22.23 9.35 -25.70
N ASN A 9 22.58 10.31 -24.85
CA ASN A 9 22.77 10.11 -23.41
C ASN A 9 21.47 9.71 -22.71
N ALA A 10 20.32 10.27 -23.13
CA ALA A 10 19.01 9.86 -22.63
C ALA A 10 18.70 8.39 -22.96
N LEU A 11 18.99 7.95 -24.19
CA LEU A 11 18.82 6.55 -24.61
C LEU A 11 19.76 5.59 -23.87
N ILE A 12 21.03 5.97 -23.68
CA ILE A 12 22.00 5.18 -22.91
C ILE A 12 21.54 5.04 -21.45
N SER A 13 21.12 6.16 -20.84
CA SER A 13 20.61 6.17 -19.45
C SER A 13 19.37 5.29 -19.29
N PHE A 14 18.43 5.38 -20.26
CA PHE A 14 17.27 4.50 -20.30
C PHE A 14 17.66 3.02 -20.41
N GLY A 15 18.60 2.67 -21.30
CA GLY A 15 19.08 1.29 -21.46
C GLY A 15 19.72 0.75 -20.18
N ALA A 16 20.63 1.51 -19.57
CA ALA A 16 21.33 1.11 -18.35
C ALA A 16 20.36 0.92 -17.16
N LEU A 17 19.47 1.88 -16.92
CA LEU A 17 18.50 1.81 -15.82
C LEU A 17 17.44 0.73 -16.07
N SER A 18 17.04 0.50 -17.32
CA SER A 18 16.11 -0.59 -17.66
C SER A 18 16.74 -1.96 -17.43
N GLY A 19 18.04 -2.13 -17.67
CA GLY A 19 18.77 -3.35 -17.34
C GLY A 19 18.69 -3.69 -15.84
N ALA A 20 18.99 -2.71 -14.98
CA ALA A 20 18.81 -2.86 -13.53
C ALA A 20 17.32 -3.08 -13.16
N GLY A 21 16.41 -2.40 -13.87
CA GLY A 21 14.97 -2.54 -13.70
C GLY A 21 14.44 -3.96 -13.97
N ILE A 22 14.98 -4.65 -14.98
CA ILE A 22 14.63 -6.05 -15.29
C ILE A 22 15.02 -6.98 -14.13
N ILE A 23 16.20 -6.77 -13.53
CA ILE A 23 16.64 -7.56 -12.37
C ILE A 23 15.69 -7.34 -11.19
N LEU A 24 15.30 -6.09 -10.92
CA LEU A 24 14.32 -5.77 -9.88
C LEU A 24 12.94 -6.37 -10.16
N ALA A 25 12.49 -6.38 -11.41
CA ALA A 25 11.23 -7.00 -11.82
C ALA A 25 11.27 -8.52 -11.59
N PHE A 26 12.40 -9.15 -11.90
CA PHE A 26 12.62 -10.57 -11.64
C PHE A 26 12.57 -10.86 -10.14
N LEU A 27 13.27 -10.08 -9.31
CA LEU A 27 13.25 -10.23 -7.85
C LEU A 27 11.83 -10.07 -7.27
N ARG A 28 11.05 -9.07 -7.72
CA ARG A 28 9.66 -8.89 -7.28
C ARG A 28 8.78 -10.08 -7.66
N THR A 29 8.94 -10.57 -8.89
CA THR A 29 8.20 -11.73 -9.39
C THR A 29 8.58 -13.00 -8.63
N TRP A 30 9.87 -13.19 -8.35
CA TRP A 30 10.37 -14.32 -7.57
C TRP A 30 9.79 -14.36 -6.16
N LYS A 31 9.73 -13.21 -5.49
CA LYS A 31 9.07 -13.07 -4.17
C LYS A 31 7.61 -13.53 -4.26
N TRP A 32 6.85 -12.98 -5.22
CA TRP A 32 5.45 -13.37 -5.41
C TRP A 32 5.29 -14.86 -5.75
N PHE A 33 6.12 -15.40 -6.65
CA PHE A 33 6.11 -16.80 -7.07
C PHE A 33 6.30 -17.73 -5.87
N SER A 34 7.32 -17.46 -5.06
CA SER A 34 7.64 -18.25 -3.86
C SER A 34 6.50 -18.26 -2.81
N ARG A 35 5.74 -17.16 -2.72
CA ARG A 35 4.61 -17.00 -1.78
C ARG A 35 3.29 -17.52 -2.33
N SER A 36 3.18 -17.60 -3.65
CA SER A 36 2.01 -18.14 -4.33
C SER A 36 1.94 -19.66 -4.23
N GLY A 37 3.06 -20.32 -3.94
CA GLY A 37 3.10 -21.78 -3.81
C GLY A 37 3.00 -22.52 -5.13
N ARG A 38 3.38 -21.86 -6.23
CA ARG A 38 3.46 -22.47 -7.54
C ARG A 38 4.78 -23.23 -7.64
N ASP A 39 4.71 -24.45 -8.15
CA ASP A 39 5.89 -25.30 -8.34
C ASP A 39 6.51 -25.11 -9.73
N ILE A 40 5.74 -24.60 -10.70
CA ILE A 40 6.14 -24.44 -12.11
C ILE A 40 5.89 -23.00 -12.56
N ILE A 41 6.81 -22.46 -13.38
CA ILE A 41 6.64 -21.18 -14.06
C ILE A 41 5.53 -21.34 -15.10
N ASP A 42 4.38 -20.76 -14.80
CA ASP A 42 3.20 -20.79 -15.64
C ASP A 42 2.91 -19.44 -16.30
N LEU A 43 1.90 -19.39 -17.17
CA LEU A 43 1.48 -18.17 -17.85
C LEU A 43 1.12 -17.06 -16.85
N ALA A 44 0.60 -17.40 -15.67
CA ALA A 44 0.30 -16.43 -14.62
C ALA A 44 1.58 -15.78 -14.06
N THR A 45 2.66 -16.56 -13.90
CA THR A 45 3.97 -16.06 -13.46
C THR A 45 4.60 -15.14 -14.50
N ILE A 46 4.51 -15.49 -15.78
CA ILE A 46 4.97 -14.63 -16.89
C ILE A 46 4.15 -13.33 -16.92
N GLY A 47 2.82 -13.43 -16.81
CA GLY A 47 1.95 -12.25 -16.74
C GLY A 47 2.28 -11.34 -15.55
N LYS A 48 2.58 -11.92 -14.38
CA LYS A 48 3.03 -11.16 -13.20
C LYS A 48 4.37 -10.46 -13.42
N PHE A 49 5.31 -11.11 -14.07
CA PHE A 49 6.58 -10.48 -14.45
C PHE A 49 6.37 -9.27 -15.35
N ILE A 50 5.54 -9.40 -16.40
CA ILE A 50 5.23 -8.29 -17.31
C ILE A 50 4.60 -7.11 -16.56
N LEU A 51 3.65 -7.37 -15.65
CA LEU A 51 3.02 -6.31 -14.85
C LEU A 51 4.03 -5.58 -13.95
N HIS A 52 4.92 -6.32 -13.29
CA HIS A 52 6.00 -5.70 -12.49
C HIS A 52 7.00 -4.93 -13.34
N LEU A 53 7.31 -5.44 -14.54
CA LEU A 53 8.19 -4.80 -15.50
C LEU A 53 7.59 -3.47 -16.00
N CYS A 54 6.30 -3.43 -16.34
CA CYS A 54 5.60 -2.20 -16.71
C CYS A 54 5.78 -1.11 -15.65
N GLY A 55 5.53 -1.43 -14.37
CA GLY A 55 5.68 -0.47 -13.28
C GLY A 55 7.11 0.05 -13.12
N ILE A 56 8.12 -0.82 -13.25
CA ILE A 56 9.53 -0.43 -13.12
C ILE A 56 9.98 0.40 -14.32
N ILE A 57 9.72 -0.05 -15.55
CA ILE A 57 10.07 0.67 -16.78
C ILE A 57 9.39 2.04 -16.81
N GLY A 58 8.10 2.12 -16.44
CA GLY A 58 7.40 3.41 -16.36
C GLY A 58 8.07 4.38 -15.38
N THR A 59 8.64 3.87 -14.27
CA THR A 59 9.42 4.68 -13.32
C THR A 59 10.74 5.14 -13.94
N VAL A 60 11.45 4.24 -14.62
CA VAL A 60 12.72 4.55 -15.28
C VAL A 60 12.53 5.63 -16.35
N LEU A 61 11.50 5.51 -17.20
CA LEU A 61 11.17 6.50 -18.22
C LEU A 61 10.88 7.87 -17.61
N LEU A 62 10.13 7.92 -16.50
CA LEU A 62 9.90 9.17 -15.76
C LEU A 62 11.21 9.77 -15.24
N LEU A 63 12.07 8.97 -14.60
CA LEU A 63 13.33 9.44 -14.02
C LEU A 63 14.30 9.95 -15.08
N VAL A 64 14.43 9.26 -16.22
CA VAL A 64 15.25 9.72 -17.34
C VAL A 64 14.68 11.02 -17.92
N THR A 65 13.37 11.09 -18.12
CA THR A 65 12.71 12.29 -18.65
C THR A 65 12.90 13.49 -17.73
N ALA A 66 12.68 13.31 -16.42
CA ALA A 66 12.88 14.34 -15.42
C ALA A 66 14.36 14.75 -15.33
N GLY A 67 15.29 13.79 -15.24
CA GLY A 67 16.72 14.05 -15.12
C GLY A 67 17.29 14.84 -16.29
N VAL A 68 16.95 14.44 -17.52
CA VAL A 68 17.37 15.18 -18.73
C VAL A 68 16.74 16.58 -18.76
N SER A 69 15.46 16.70 -18.41
CA SER A 69 14.76 17.98 -18.40
C SER A 69 15.35 18.97 -17.37
N ILE A 70 15.69 18.48 -16.18
CA ILE A 70 16.35 19.27 -15.12
C ILE A 70 17.75 19.68 -15.56
N TYR A 71 18.53 18.74 -16.11
CA TYR A 71 19.87 19.02 -16.62
C TYR A 71 19.84 20.11 -17.71
N CYS A 72 18.93 20.00 -18.68
CA CYS A 72 18.77 21.00 -19.72
C CYS A 72 18.34 22.37 -19.16
N LEU A 73 17.45 22.40 -18.17
CA LEU A 73 17.02 23.62 -17.51
C LEU A 73 18.18 24.32 -16.79
N ILE A 74 18.97 23.57 -16.00
CA ILE A 74 20.11 24.12 -15.26
C ILE A 74 21.15 24.71 -16.21
N ILE A 75 21.51 23.97 -17.26
CA ILE A 75 22.52 24.43 -18.21
C ILE A 75 22.04 25.63 -19.01
N PHE A 76 20.79 25.63 -19.47
CA PHE A 76 20.24 26.76 -20.20
C PHE A 76 20.25 28.03 -19.35
N LYS A 77 19.84 27.94 -18.09
CA LYS A 77 19.86 29.10 -17.17
C LYS A 77 21.25 29.53 -16.72
N SER A 78 22.27 28.70 -16.93
CA SER A 78 23.67 29.01 -16.64
C SER A 78 24.39 29.70 -17.81
N GLN A 79 23.76 29.81 -18.98
CA GLN A 79 24.37 30.43 -20.16
C GLN A 79 24.22 31.95 -20.14
N TYR A 80 25.27 32.65 -20.58
CA TYR A 80 25.31 34.11 -20.72
C TYR A 80 24.82 34.62 -22.09
N ASN A 81 24.74 33.75 -23.12
CA ASN A 81 24.30 34.11 -24.47
C ASN A 81 23.02 33.33 -24.84
N ASP A 82 22.06 34.01 -25.49
CA ASP A 82 20.73 33.49 -25.82
C ASP A 82 20.68 32.56 -27.07
N GLU A 83 21.82 32.16 -27.63
CA GLU A 83 21.90 31.36 -28.88
C GLU A 83 21.36 29.91 -28.78
N PHE A 84 20.89 29.48 -27.61
CA PHE A 84 20.47 28.09 -27.35
C PHE A 84 19.15 27.67 -28.02
N GLN A 85 18.42 28.59 -28.65
CA GLN A 85 17.03 28.35 -29.04
C GLN A 85 16.82 27.48 -30.30
N THR A 86 17.87 27.01 -30.97
CA THR A 86 17.74 26.54 -32.37
C THR A 86 17.65 25.04 -32.65
N ASN A 87 17.66 24.09 -31.69
CA ASN A 87 17.45 22.67 -32.07
C ASN A 87 16.92 21.67 -31.00
N ILE A 88 16.00 22.05 -30.11
CA ILE A 88 15.47 21.14 -29.04
C ILE A 88 14.41 20.13 -29.57
N SER A 89 13.93 20.29 -30.80
CA SER A 89 12.80 19.52 -31.37
C SER A 89 12.99 17.99 -31.25
N GLY A 90 14.13 17.46 -31.70
CA GLY A 90 14.38 16.01 -31.68
C GLY A 90 14.47 15.42 -30.27
N LEU A 91 14.99 16.17 -29.30
CA LEU A 91 15.01 15.77 -27.88
C LEU A 91 13.59 15.84 -27.29
N GLN A 92 12.84 16.88 -27.61
CA GLN A 92 11.46 17.05 -27.15
C GLN A 92 10.57 15.91 -27.62
N ASP A 93 10.71 15.45 -28.87
CA ASP A 93 9.94 14.32 -29.40
C ASP A 93 10.29 12.99 -28.71
N LEU A 94 11.57 12.78 -28.39
CA LEU A 94 11.97 11.61 -27.60
C LEU A 94 11.33 11.63 -26.20
N LEU A 95 11.44 12.77 -25.50
CA LEU A 95 10.87 12.94 -24.16
C LEU A 95 9.34 12.86 -24.16
N ARG A 96 8.69 13.32 -25.24
CA ARG A 96 7.26 13.14 -25.47
C ARG A 96 6.89 11.66 -25.51
N ILE A 97 7.62 10.85 -26.26
CA ILE A 97 7.35 9.40 -26.32
C ILE A 97 7.55 8.78 -24.95
N PHE A 98 8.63 9.16 -24.24
CA PHE A 98 8.92 8.62 -22.91
C PHE A 98 7.81 8.93 -21.90
N ILE A 99 7.30 10.16 -21.87
CA ILE A 99 6.26 10.53 -20.91
C ILE A 99 4.90 9.88 -21.22
N ILE A 100 4.54 9.74 -22.50
CA ILE A 100 3.32 9.04 -22.93
C ILE A 100 3.41 7.56 -22.52
N VAL A 101 4.53 6.89 -22.82
CA VAL A 101 4.73 5.48 -22.47
C VAL A 101 4.79 5.31 -20.96
N ALA A 102 5.48 6.20 -20.23
CA ALA A 102 5.53 6.18 -18.78
C ALA A 102 4.13 6.27 -18.16
N PHE A 103 3.27 7.17 -18.67
CA PHE A 103 1.90 7.32 -18.21
C PHE A 103 1.08 6.03 -18.42
N VAL A 104 1.13 5.43 -19.61
CA VAL A 104 0.41 4.18 -19.90
C VAL A 104 0.89 3.05 -18.99
N LEU A 105 2.21 2.85 -18.88
CA LEU A 105 2.79 1.79 -18.05
C LEU A 105 2.49 1.98 -16.57
N LYS A 106 2.49 3.23 -16.07
CA LYS A 106 2.14 3.55 -14.69
C LYS A 106 0.65 3.42 -14.40
N THR A 107 -0.21 3.65 -15.39
CA THR A 107 -1.64 3.38 -15.27
C THR A 107 -1.87 1.88 -15.04
N ILE A 108 -1.18 1.03 -15.79
CA ILE A 108 -1.22 -0.44 -15.63
C ILE A 108 -0.72 -0.85 -14.24
N ASP A 109 0.36 -0.24 -13.75
CA ASP A 109 0.93 -0.48 -12.42
C ASP A 109 -0.08 -0.17 -11.29
N ILE A 110 -0.78 0.96 -11.37
CA ILE A 110 -1.80 1.34 -10.37
C ILE A 110 -3.03 0.44 -10.42
N ILE A 111 -3.48 0.06 -11.62
CA ILE A 111 -4.57 -0.91 -11.76
C ILE A 111 -4.16 -2.25 -11.13
N HIS A 112 -2.93 -2.71 -11.38
CA HIS A 112 -2.40 -3.93 -10.77
C HIS A 112 -2.33 -3.84 -9.25
N LEU A 113 -1.87 -2.71 -8.70
CA LEU A 113 -1.83 -2.44 -7.27
C LEU A 113 -3.24 -2.54 -6.63
N ILE A 114 -4.24 -1.87 -7.23
CA ILE A 114 -5.62 -1.88 -6.73
C ILE A 114 -6.21 -3.29 -6.77
N ILE A 115 -5.99 -4.03 -7.87
CA ILE A 115 -6.45 -5.42 -7.99
C ILE A 115 -5.79 -6.30 -6.92
N ARG A 116 -4.48 -6.13 -6.68
CA ARG A 116 -3.74 -6.89 -5.66
C ARG A 116 -4.33 -6.63 -4.27
N GLN A 117 -4.47 -5.37 -3.89
CA GLN A 117 -4.97 -4.99 -2.56
C GLN A 117 -6.45 -5.37 -2.36
N SER A 118 -7.27 -5.31 -3.41
CA SER A 118 -8.70 -5.65 -3.33
C SER A 118 -8.98 -7.15 -3.32
N ARG A 119 -7.95 -8.01 -3.46
CA ARG A 119 -8.10 -9.48 -3.45
C ARG A 119 -7.62 -10.14 -2.17
N ILE A 120 -7.10 -9.37 -1.23
CA ILE A 120 -6.54 -9.85 0.06
C ILE A 120 -7.62 -10.55 0.87
N GLU A 121 -7.27 -11.67 1.50
CA GLU A 121 -8.14 -12.36 2.45
C GLU A 121 -7.95 -11.77 3.84
N ILE A 122 -9.05 -11.30 4.44
CA ILE A 122 -9.07 -10.71 5.79
C ILE A 122 -10.11 -11.46 6.59
N PHE A 123 -9.73 -11.88 7.79
CA PHE A 123 -10.61 -12.51 8.75
C PHE A 123 -10.41 -11.88 10.13
N PHE A 124 -11.51 -11.49 10.77
CA PHE A 124 -11.51 -10.98 12.14
C PHE A 124 -11.76 -12.14 13.10
N MET A 125 -10.75 -12.42 13.91
CA MET A 125 -10.80 -13.43 14.96
C MET A 125 -11.30 -12.80 16.24
N ASP A 126 -12.43 -13.28 16.76
CA ASP A 126 -12.99 -12.82 18.02
C ASP A 126 -12.56 -13.75 19.16
N TRP A 127 -11.89 -13.19 20.17
CA TRP A 127 -11.42 -13.92 21.34
C TRP A 127 -12.45 -13.97 22.48
N GLU A 128 -13.54 -13.22 22.37
CA GLU A 128 -14.55 -13.12 23.41
C GLU A 128 -15.30 -14.45 23.55
N ARG A 129 -15.49 -14.87 24.80
CA ARG A 129 -16.22 -16.09 25.14
C ARG A 129 -17.59 -15.74 25.70
N SER A 130 -18.57 -16.57 25.38
CA SER A 130 -19.92 -16.41 25.94
C SER A 130 -19.90 -16.55 27.47
N LYS A 131 -20.58 -15.62 28.15
CA LYS A 131 -20.81 -15.66 29.61
C LYS A 131 -21.70 -16.85 30.03
N THR A 132 -22.59 -17.30 29.15
CA THR A 132 -23.57 -18.36 29.42
C THR A 132 -23.17 -19.70 28.81
N GLY A 133 -21.99 -19.78 28.17
CA GLY A 133 -21.53 -20.95 27.42
C GLY A 133 -22.18 -21.11 26.04
N ASN A 134 -23.25 -20.37 25.73
CA ASN A 134 -23.86 -20.34 24.40
C ASN A 134 -23.13 -19.32 23.50
N PRO A 135 -22.38 -19.75 22.49
CA PRO A 135 -21.57 -18.84 21.66
C PRO A 135 -22.41 -17.79 20.90
N ASN A 136 -23.72 -18.01 20.76
CA ASN A 136 -24.61 -17.06 20.08
C ASN A 136 -24.90 -15.79 20.89
N THR A 137 -24.48 -15.72 22.16
CA THR A 137 -24.68 -14.54 23.01
C THR A 137 -23.53 -13.53 22.95
N VAL A 138 -22.48 -13.80 22.17
CA VAL A 138 -21.35 -12.87 22.02
C VAL A 138 -21.75 -11.74 21.08
N SER A 139 -21.54 -10.50 21.51
CA SER A 139 -21.82 -9.30 20.71
C SER A 139 -20.88 -9.18 19.52
N ILE A 140 -21.44 -8.88 18.34
CA ILE A 140 -20.69 -8.66 17.10
C ILE A 140 -20.15 -7.22 16.96
N TRP A 141 -20.59 -6.28 17.80
CA TRP A 141 -20.32 -4.85 17.62
C TRP A 141 -18.83 -4.50 17.63
N ARG A 142 -18.03 -5.19 18.45
CA ARG A 142 -16.57 -5.03 18.46
C ARG A 142 -15.95 -5.33 17.09
N THR A 143 -16.43 -6.38 16.43
CA THR A 143 -15.97 -6.80 15.09
C THR A 143 -16.38 -5.80 14.02
N TYR A 144 -17.59 -5.22 14.13
CA TYR A 144 -18.01 -4.14 13.24
C TYR A 144 -17.15 -2.89 13.41
N PHE A 145 -16.85 -2.51 14.64
CA PHE A 145 -16.02 -1.35 14.92
C PHE A 145 -14.60 -1.52 14.37
N ALA A 146 -13.95 -2.65 14.65
CA ALA A 146 -12.63 -2.97 14.09
C ALA A 146 -12.64 -3.00 12.55
N ALA A 147 -13.69 -3.54 11.94
CA ALA A 147 -13.80 -3.57 10.48
C ALA A 147 -14.04 -2.21 9.85
N ASN A 148 -14.82 -1.35 10.50
CA ASN A 148 -15.05 0.01 10.03
C ASN A 148 -13.74 0.81 10.03
N GLU A 149 -12.99 0.75 11.12
CA GLU A 149 -11.69 1.42 11.23
C GLU A 149 -10.69 0.90 10.18
N LEU A 150 -10.65 -0.41 9.95
CA LEU A 150 -9.84 -0.95 8.86
C LEU A 150 -10.31 -0.48 7.48
N ASN A 151 -11.62 -0.29 7.27
CA ASN A 151 -12.18 0.22 6.01
C ASN A 151 -11.71 1.65 5.74
N GLU A 152 -11.77 2.52 6.75
CA GLU A 152 -11.30 3.91 6.66
C GLU A 152 -9.81 4.00 6.33
N LEU A 153 -8.99 3.07 6.87
CA LEU A 153 -7.55 3.02 6.60
C LEU A 153 -7.18 2.58 5.18
N GLN A 154 -8.09 1.97 4.40
CA GLN A 154 -7.75 1.37 3.11
C GLN A 154 -7.19 2.36 2.10
N THR A 155 -7.75 3.56 2.06
CA THR A 155 -7.35 4.64 1.14
C THR A 155 -6.60 5.77 1.84
N PHE A 156 -6.31 5.62 3.14
CA PHE A 156 -5.52 6.58 3.89
C PHE A 156 -4.09 6.68 3.33
N ARG A 157 -3.61 7.92 3.19
CA ARG A 157 -2.32 8.26 2.58
C ARG A 157 -1.53 9.18 3.50
N ARG A 158 -0.19 9.10 3.42
CA ARG A 158 0.71 10.01 4.13
C ARG A 158 0.71 11.38 3.49
N ILE A 159 0.62 11.42 2.16
CA ILE A 159 0.62 12.65 1.38
C ILE A 159 -0.83 12.97 0.98
N ASN A 160 -1.34 14.10 1.47
CA ASN A 160 -2.65 14.61 1.07
C ASN A 160 -2.53 15.27 -0.32
N VAL A 161 -3.11 14.62 -1.33
CA VAL A 161 -3.04 15.03 -2.75
C VAL A 161 -3.66 16.42 -3.01
N PRO A 162 -4.88 16.75 -2.54
CA PRO A 162 -5.42 18.10 -2.70
C PRO A 162 -4.48 19.19 -2.18
N PHE A 163 -3.95 19.01 -0.97
CA PHE A 163 -3.02 19.95 -0.36
C PHE A 163 -1.72 20.05 -1.17
N GLN A 164 -1.18 18.91 -1.61
CA GLN A 164 0.01 18.89 -2.45
C GLN A 164 -0.18 19.69 -3.75
N LEU A 165 -1.26 19.42 -4.49
CA LEU A 165 -1.55 20.10 -5.75
C LEU A 165 -1.81 21.60 -5.55
N PHE A 166 -2.46 21.98 -4.45
CA PHE A 166 -2.64 23.39 -4.08
C PHE A 166 -1.29 24.10 -3.90
N PHE A 167 -0.36 23.54 -3.12
CA PHE A 167 0.97 24.14 -2.93
C PHE A 167 1.81 24.15 -4.20
N VAL A 168 1.72 23.10 -5.02
CA VAL A 168 2.38 23.07 -6.34
C VAL A 168 1.86 24.19 -7.24
N LEU A 169 0.55 24.43 -7.28
CA LEU A 169 -0.03 25.54 -8.04
C LEU A 169 0.33 26.90 -7.45
N LEU A 170 0.33 27.04 -6.12
CA LEU A 170 0.75 28.27 -5.44
C LEU A 170 2.18 28.63 -5.83
N LEU A 171 3.10 27.65 -5.84
CA LEU A 171 4.49 27.86 -6.21
C LEU A 171 4.64 28.15 -7.73
N LEU A 172 4.04 27.34 -8.59
CA LEU A 172 4.21 27.47 -10.05
C LEU A 172 3.49 28.70 -10.62
N LYS A 173 2.24 28.93 -10.21
CA LYS A 173 1.35 29.98 -10.75
C LYS A 173 1.14 31.15 -9.81
N GLY A 174 1.11 30.94 -8.49
CA GLY A 174 0.94 32.05 -7.54
C GLY A 174 2.21 32.91 -7.41
N ILE A 175 3.37 32.28 -7.32
CA ILE A 175 4.69 32.96 -7.23
C ILE A 175 5.32 33.18 -8.63
N ASN A 176 4.70 32.67 -9.69
CA ASN A 176 5.23 32.68 -11.06
C ASN A 176 6.59 31.96 -11.23
N LEU A 177 6.84 30.87 -10.49
CA LEU A 177 8.03 30.04 -10.73
C LEU A 177 8.04 29.46 -12.15
N GLU A 178 6.88 29.34 -12.82
CA GLU A 178 6.82 28.90 -14.21
C GLU A 178 7.65 29.75 -15.19
N ASN A 179 7.95 31.01 -14.85
CA ASN A 179 8.82 31.87 -15.64
C ASN A 179 10.26 31.35 -15.75
N ILE A 180 10.69 30.48 -14.83
CA ILE A 180 11.97 29.77 -14.93
C ILE A 180 11.99 28.85 -16.16
N ALA A 181 10.84 28.36 -16.63
CA ALA A 181 10.75 27.56 -17.85
C ALA A 181 10.59 28.39 -19.14
N CYS A 182 10.63 29.72 -19.06
CA CYS A 182 10.59 30.61 -20.23
C CYS A 182 11.87 30.47 -21.07
N ALA A 183 11.76 30.70 -22.38
CA ALA A 183 12.88 30.68 -23.32
C ALA A 183 13.82 31.90 -23.21
N GLN A 184 14.09 32.35 -21.99
CA GLN A 184 14.99 33.46 -21.67
C GLN A 184 16.05 32.99 -20.68
N THR A 185 17.28 33.47 -20.76
CA THR A 185 18.35 33.12 -19.82
C THR A 185 18.15 33.78 -18.45
N ALA A 186 17.64 35.02 -18.42
CA ALA A 186 17.33 35.74 -17.19
C ALA A 186 16.31 35.00 -16.30
N ILE A 187 16.51 35.08 -14.98
CA ILE A 187 15.59 34.53 -13.97
C ILE A 187 14.82 35.70 -13.35
N ASN A 188 13.66 36.01 -13.92
CA ASN A 188 12.76 37.03 -13.40
C ASN A 188 11.57 36.38 -12.70
N VAL A 189 11.62 36.31 -11.37
CA VAL A 189 10.53 35.78 -10.52
C VAL A 189 9.72 36.94 -9.92
N THR A 190 9.44 37.97 -10.72
CA THR A 190 8.57 39.07 -10.29
C THR A 190 7.11 38.74 -10.63
N PRO A 191 6.13 39.12 -9.79
CA PRO A 191 4.70 38.85 -10.04
C PRO A 191 4.18 39.43 -11.37
N SER A 192 4.84 40.46 -11.89
CA SER A 192 4.52 41.13 -13.15
C SER A 192 5.26 40.59 -14.38
N ALA A 193 6.22 39.67 -14.21
CA ALA A 193 6.98 39.13 -15.33
C ALA A 193 6.09 38.17 -16.13
N VAL A 194 5.90 38.48 -17.41
CA VAL A 194 5.22 37.62 -18.38
C VAL A 194 6.28 37.06 -19.33
N CYS A 195 6.23 35.75 -19.57
CA CYS A 195 7.09 35.11 -20.57
C CYS A 195 6.66 35.54 -21.99
N SER A 196 7.41 36.43 -22.61
CA SER A 196 7.15 36.91 -23.99
C SER A 196 7.51 35.86 -25.05
N ASP A 197 8.55 35.07 -24.79
CA ASP A 197 9.18 34.21 -25.81
C ASP A 197 8.64 32.78 -25.82
N GLY A 198 7.60 32.53 -25.01
CA GLY A 198 6.96 31.23 -24.85
C GLY A 198 7.71 30.27 -23.94
N TYR A 199 6.97 29.30 -23.41
CA TYR A 199 7.53 28.29 -22.52
C TYR A 199 8.11 27.11 -23.29
N VAL A 200 9.30 26.67 -22.90
CA VAL A 200 9.92 25.47 -23.44
C VAL A 200 9.40 24.24 -22.68
N ARG A 201 8.76 23.31 -23.39
CA ARG A 201 8.10 22.13 -22.77
C ARG A 201 9.05 21.26 -21.96
N VAL A 202 10.29 21.08 -22.44
CA VAL A 202 11.32 20.31 -21.72
C VAL A 202 11.64 20.95 -20.37
N PHE A 203 11.82 22.28 -20.32
CA PHE A 203 12.07 22.98 -19.06
C PHE A 203 10.86 22.93 -18.12
N ARG A 204 9.65 23.01 -18.66
CA ARG A 204 8.41 22.87 -17.88
C ARG A 204 8.33 21.52 -17.18
N ILE A 205 8.72 20.42 -17.84
CA ILE A 205 8.77 19.09 -17.21
C ILE A 205 9.77 19.07 -16.05
N GLY A 206 10.99 19.59 -16.27
CA GLY A 206 12.04 19.61 -15.25
C GLY A 206 11.63 20.42 -14.02
N LEU A 207 11.12 21.64 -14.24
CA LEU A 207 10.62 22.51 -13.18
C LEU A 207 9.44 21.88 -12.42
N GLY A 208 8.45 21.36 -13.17
CA GLY A 208 7.28 20.71 -12.58
C GLY A 208 7.65 19.53 -11.69
N PHE A 209 8.57 18.67 -12.16
CA PHE A 209 9.07 17.53 -11.38
C PHE A 209 9.76 17.98 -10.09
N CYS A 210 10.64 18.99 -10.16
CA CYS A 210 11.34 19.53 -8.99
C CYS A 210 10.37 20.10 -7.94
N VAL A 211 9.37 20.88 -8.37
CA VAL A 211 8.39 21.47 -7.45
C VAL A 211 7.51 20.39 -6.83
N LEU A 212 7.05 19.40 -7.61
CA LEU A 212 6.28 18.26 -7.11
C LEU A 212 7.07 17.44 -6.09
N LEU A 213 8.34 17.15 -6.39
CA LEU A 213 9.21 16.37 -5.49
C LEU A 213 9.53 17.17 -4.22
N GLY A 214 9.88 18.44 -4.34
CA GLY A 214 10.20 19.31 -3.21
C GLY A 214 9.02 19.47 -2.25
N THR A 215 7.83 19.75 -2.78
CA THR A 215 6.60 19.84 -1.97
C THR A 215 6.23 18.51 -1.33
N ALA A 216 6.40 17.38 -2.04
CA ALA A 216 6.17 16.04 -1.49
C ALA A 216 7.11 15.72 -0.31
N ILE A 217 8.41 16.02 -0.45
CA ILE A 217 9.40 15.80 0.61
C ILE A 217 9.05 16.63 1.84
N ILE A 218 8.73 17.91 1.67
CA ILE A 218 8.33 18.78 2.77
C ILE A 218 7.08 18.24 3.46
N GLN A 219 6.04 17.91 2.70
CA GLN A 219 4.80 17.37 3.26
C GLN A 219 5.02 16.04 3.99
N TYR A 220 5.85 15.16 3.43
CA TYR A 220 6.21 13.88 4.06
C TYR A 220 7.00 14.07 5.36
N LEU A 221 7.96 14.99 5.40
CA LEU A 221 8.70 15.34 6.61
C LEU A 221 7.77 15.94 7.67
N VAL A 222 6.87 16.84 7.28
CA VAL A 222 5.86 17.40 8.20
C VAL A 222 4.97 16.30 8.77
N TYR A 223 4.53 15.37 7.92
CA TYR A 223 3.72 14.23 8.35
C TYR A 223 4.46 13.36 9.38
N ILE A 224 5.71 12.95 9.11
CA ILE A 224 6.45 12.05 10.01
C ILE A 224 6.91 12.75 11.28
N LEU A 225 7.44 13.96 11.17
CA LEU A 225 8.08 14.64 12.31
C LEU A 225 7.05 15.27 13.24
N PHE A 226 5.92 15.77 12.70
CA PHE A 226 4.91 16.48 13.47
C PHE A 226 3.61 15.69 13.58
N TYR A 227 2.95 15.39 12.45
CA TYR A 227 1.60 14.81 12.50
C TYR A 227 1.58 13.45 13.21
N GLN A 228 2.41 12.51 12.75
CA GLN A 228 2.42 11.14 13.27
C GLN A 228 2.94 11.06 14.71
N ARG A 229 3.85 11.96 15.12
CA ARG A 229 4.47 11.93 16.45
C ARG A 229 3.70 12.70 17.51
N ILE A 230 3.05 13.80 17.13
CA ILE A 230 2.44 14.74 18.08
C ILE A 230 0.91 14.64 18.05
N ILE A 231 0.32 14.44 16.87
CA ILE A 231 -1.14 14.50 16.70
C ILE A 231 -1.72 13.09 16.79
N GLU A 232 -1.41 12.23 15.83
CA GLU A 232 -2.06 10.92 15.73
C GLU A 232 -1.28 9.96 14.82
N ASP A 233 -1.05 8.73 15.30
CA ASP A 233 -0.66 7.59 14.45
C ASP A 233 -1.86 6.65 14.27
N LYS A 234 -2.59 6.85 13.18
CA LYS A 234 -3.77 6.03 12.85
C LYS A 234 -3.49 4.53 12.76
N ILE A 235 -2.26 4.14 12.39
CA ILE A 235 -1.88 2.73 12.30
C ILE A 235 -1.73 2.13 13.69
N ILE A 236 -1.16 2.87 14.65
CA ILE A 236 -1.09 2.44 16.05
C ILE A 236 -2.49 2.39 16.66
N ASN A 237 -3.29 3.44 16.46
CA ASN A 237 -4.65 3.51 16.98
C ASN A 237 -5.47 2.29 16.57
N PHE A 238 -5.31 1.81 15.34
CA PHE A 238 -5.96 0.59 14.87
C PHE A 238 -5.45 -0.69 15.56
N ILE A 239 -4.15 -0.82 15.80
CA ILE A 239 -3.57 -1.97 16.52
C ILE A 239 -4.06 -1.97 17.98
N ASP A 240 -4.04 -0.81 18.63
CA ASP A 240 -4.53 -0.63 20.00
C ASP A 240 -6.02 -0.93 20.09
N LEU A 241 -6.79 -0.48 19.11
CA LEU A 241 -8.20 -0.79 19.03
C LEU A 241 -8.46 -2.29 18.95
N CYS A 242 -7.68 -3.01 18.15
CA CYS A 242 -7.79 -4.47 18.05
C CYS A 242 -7.61 -5.13 19.43
N ALA A 243 -6.63 -4.66 20.22
CA ALA A 243 -6.38 -5.16 21.57
C ALA A 243 -7.49 -4.82 22.57
N VAL A 244 -7.96 -3.58 22.55
CA VAL A 244 -9.06 -3.12 23.43
C VAL A 244 -10.39 -3.79 23.07
N SER A 245 -10.58 -4.13 21.79
CA SER A 245 -11.80 -4.79 21.31
C SER A 245 -11.73 -6.33 21.37
N ASN A 246 -10.63 -6.91 21.86
CA ASN A 246 -10.40 -8.36 21.93
C ASN A 246 -10.54 -9.08 20.58
N ILE A 247 -10.08 -8.42 19.50
CA ILE A 247 -10.17 -8.93 18.12
C ILE A 247 -8.79 -8.95 17.49
N SER A 248 -8.37 -10.12 17.03
CA SER A 248 -7.19 -10.23 16.17
C SER A 248 -7.56 -10.15 14.70
N VAL A 249 -6.66 -9.62 13.88
CA VAL A 249 -6.85 -9.54 12.44
C VAL A 249 -5.89 -10.50 11.75
N PHE A 250 -6.46 -11.47 11.04
CA PHE A 250 -5.72 -12.45 10.25
C PHE A 250 -5.82 -12.07 8.76
N ILE A 251 -4.69 -11.75 8.15
CA ILE A 251 -4.62 -11.21 6.79
C ILE A 251 -3.72 -12.12 5.95
N LEU A 252 -4.21 -12.59 4.80
CA LEU A 252 -3.40 -13.27 3.79
C LEU A 252 -3.36 -12.40 2.52
N ASN A 253 -2.19 -11.86 2.23
CA ASN A 253 -1.94 -11.07 1.01
C ASN A 253 -1.50 -11.96 -0.16
N ASP A 254 -0.80 -13.06 0.13
CA ASP A 254 -0.47 -14.14 -0.81
C ASP A 254 -0.92 -15.49 -0.22
N ASN A 255 -0.76 -16.60 -0.96
CA ASN A 255 -1.25 -17.91 -0.51
C ASN A 255 -0.54 -18.42 0.77
N TYR A 256 0.77 -18.18 0.90
CA TYR A 256 1.58 -18.63 2.02
C TYR A 256 2.21 -17.50 2.84
N ARG A 257 1.93 -16.24 2.51
CA ARG A 257 2.37 -15.08 3.29
C ARG A 257 1.16 -14.25 3.69
N GLY A 258 1.23 -13.69 4.89
CA GLY A 258 0.24 -12.79 5.41
C GLY A 258 0.75 -11.92 6.54
N TYR A 259 -0.19 -11.28 7.22
CA TYR A 259 0.02 -10.49 8.43
C TYR A 259 -0.94 -10.98 9.50
N TYR A 260 -0.48 -10.99 10.75
CA TYR A 260 -1.29 -11.26 11.92
C TYR A 260 -1.15 -10.09 12.87
N ILE A 261 -2.27 -9.43 13.18
CA ILE A 261 -2.35 -8.39 14.20
C ILE A 261 -2.99 -9.03 15.42
N HIS A 262 -2.22 -9.10 16.49
CA HIS A 262 -2.64 -9.65 17.76
C HIS A 262 -3.43 -8.60 18.54
N GLY A 263 -4.70 -8.91 18.78
CA GLY A 263 -5.61 -8.08 19.56
C GLY A 263 -6.32 -8.85 20.66
N ARG A 264 -5.70 -9.88 21.23
CA ARG A 264 -6.26 -10.53 22.42
C ARG A 264 -6.08 -9.60 23.61
N SER A 265 -7.18 -9.24 24.27
CA SER A 265 -7.12 -8.36 25.43
C SER A 265 -6.50 -9.08 26.63
N PRO A 266 -5.60 -8.44 27.40
CA PRO A 266 -5.06 -9.03 28.64
C PRO A 266 -6.14 -9.22 29.72
N HIS A 267 -7.28 -8.53 29.61
CA HIS A 267 -8.39 -8.61 30.56
C HIS A 267 -9.38 -9.75 30.24
N GLY A 268 -9.23 -10.42 29.09
CA GLY A 268 -10.03 -11.58 28.66
C GLY A 268 -11.45 -11.27 28.16
N MET A 269 -12.15 -10.32 28.79
CA MET A 269 -13.46 -9.82 28.37
C MET A 269 -13.41 -8.32 28.13
N THR A 270 -14.06 -7.88 27.05
CA THR A 270 -14.03 -6.47 26.60
C THR A 270 -15.40 -5.88 26.32
N ASP A 271 -16.42 -6.73 26.14
CA ASP A 271 -17.81 -6.30 26.02
C ASP A 271 -18.41 -6.05 27.41
N VAL A 272 -17.95 -4.95 28.02
CA VAL A 272 -18.23 -4.58 29.42
C VAL A 272 -18.72 -3.14 29.54
N ASN A 273 -19.27 -2.80 30.70
CA ASN A 273 -19.76 -1.45 30.97
C ASN A 273 -18.60 -0.43 31.07
N MET A 274 -18.93 0.86 30.99
CA MET A 274 -17.95 1.95 31.06
C MET A 274 -17.06 1.89 32.31
N LYS A 275 -17.62 1.53 33.47
CA LYS A 275 -16.86 1.43 34.73
C LYS A 275 -15.77 0.37 34.65
N GLU A 276 -16.09 -0.81 34.11
CA GLU A 276 -15.14 -1.91 33.93
C GLU A 276 -14.05 -1.56 32.92
N ILE A 277 -14.39 -0.90 31.80
CA ILE A 277 -13.39 -0.41 30.83
C ILE A 277 -12.40 0.54 31.52
N LEU A 278 -12.89 1.51 32.31
CA LEU A 278 -12.03 2.45 33.02
C LEU A 278 -11.10 1.76 34.03
N ILE A 279 -11.61 0.76 34.75
CA ILE A 279 -10.80 -0.05 35.68
C ILE A 279 -9.73 -0.84 34.93
N ASN A 280 -10.06 -1.40 33.77
CA ASN A 280 -9.12 -2.15 32.94
C ASN A 280 -8.00 -1.24 32.42
N LEU A 281 -8.34 -0.06 31.89
CA LEU A 281 -7.38 0.94 31.45
C LEU A 281 -6.48 1.42 32.59
N TYR A 282 -7.04 1.67 33.78
CA TYR A 282 -6.26 2.01 34.96
C TYR A 282 -5.29 0.89 35.36
N ARG A 283 -5.71 -0.38 35.27
CA ARG A 283 -4.83 -1.53 35.56
C ARG A 283 -3.72 -1.67 34.54
N GLU A 284 -3.99 -1.36 33.28
CA GLU A 284 -3.00 -1.39 32.21
C GLU A 284 -1.97 -0.26 32.36
N GLU A 285 -2.42 0.97 32.62
CA GLU A 285 -1.55 2.13 32.86
C GLU A 285 -0.58 1.87 34.03
N ASN A 286 -1.08 1.26 35.11
CA ASN A 286 -0.28 0.91 36.28
C ASN A 286 0.45 -0.44 36.16
N ARG A 287 0.46 -1.08 34.97
CA ARG A 287 1.12 -2.39 34.72
C ARG A 287 0.71 -3.50 35.70
N MET A 288 -0.54 -3.47 36.16
CA MET A 288 -1.13 -4.50 37.03
C MET A 288 -1.76 -5.67 36.23
N SER A 289 -1.76 -5.58 34.90
CA SER A 289 -2.25 -6.61 33.98
C SER A 289 -1.14 -7.11 33.07
N GLY A 290 -1.38 -8.23 32.38
CA GLY A 290 -0.46 -8.74 31.36
C GLY A 290 -0.26 -7.73 30.22
N THR A 291 0.85 -7.88 29.49
CA THR A 291 1.16 -7.07 28.32
C THR A 291 0.24 -7.40 27.13
N ARG A 292 0.13 -6.49 26.16
CA ARG A 292 -0.74 -6.67 24.98
C ARG A 292 -0.16 -7.62 23.92
N GLY A 293 1.12 -8.00 24.00
CA GLY A 293 1.77 -8.80 22.97
C GLY A 293 1.41 -10.29 23.04
N LEU A 294 1.71 -10.99 21.95
CA LEU A 294 1.39 -12.43 21.80
C LEU A 294 2.23 -13.32 22.74
N GLN A 295 3.49 -12.94 22.97
CA GLN A 295 4.37 -13.66 23.90
C GLN A 295 4.23 -13.10 25.31
N ALA A 296 4.37 -13.96 26.32
CA ALA A 296 4.39 -13.53 27.70
C ALA A 296 5.50 -12.47 27.92
N ASN A 297 5.13 -11.36 28.55
CA ASN A 297 6.00 -10.21 28.83
C ASN A 297 6.54 -9.48 27.58
N SER A 298 5.85 -9.61 26.43
CA SER A 298 6.14 -8.83 25.23
C SER A 298 5.00 -7.87 24.92
N ASP A 299 5.33 -6.72 24.35
CA ASP A 299 4.37 -5.75 23.80
C ASP A 299 4.21 -5.88 22.27
N GLU A 300 4.87 -6.87 21.66
CA GLU A 300 4.83 -7.06 20.21
C GLU A 300 3.50 -7.67 19.75
N GLN A 301 2.77 -6.90 18.94
CA GLN A 301 1.43 -7.27 18.48
C GLN A 301 1.34 -7.58 16.98
N VAL A 302 2.29 -7.11 16.17
CA VAL A 302 2.22 -7.25 14.72
C VAL A 302 3.23 -8.28 14.25
N PHE A 303 2.75 -9.23 13.43
CA PHE A 303 3.55 -10.32 12.92
C PHE A 303 3.38 -10.48 11.41
N ILE A 304 4.48 -10.73 10.69
CA ILE A 304 4.43 -11.28 9.34
C ILE A 304 4.30 -12.78 9.46
N MET A 305 3.35 -13.37 8.76
CA MET A 305 3.08 -14.79 8.84
C MET A 305 3.55 -15.49 7.57
N LYS A 306 4.21 -16.62 7.74
CA LYS A 306 4.50 -17.60 6.69
C LYS A 306 3.86 -18.93 7.07
N ILE A 307 2.87 -19.35 6.30
CA ILE A 307 2.13 -20.59 6.54
C ILE A 307 2.56 -21.70 5.59
N ASN A 308 2.45 -22.94 6.04
CA ASN A 308 2.75 -24.11 5.25
C ASN A 308 1.52 -24.58 4.43
N ARG A 309 1.77 -25.50 3.49
CA ARG A 309 0.74 -26.01 2.56
C ARG A 309 -0.38 -26.76 3.28
N SER A 310 -0.04 -27.51 4.33
CA SER A 310 -1.01 -28.28 5.13
C SER A 310 -2.01 -27.36 5.81
N PHE A 311 -1.51 -26.34 6.53
CA PHE A 311 -2.32 -25.31 7.18
C PHE A 311 -3.18 -24.58 6.15
N ARG A 312 -2.59 -24.13 5.03
CA ARG A 312 -3.34 -23.40 3.99
C ARG A 312 -4.48 -24.24 3.41
N THR A 313 -4.27 -25.53 3.21
CA THR A 313 -5.30 -26.43 2.65
C THR A 313 -6.49 -26.58 3.61
N GLN A 314 -6.22 -26.71 4.91
CA GLN A 314 -7.26 -26.79 5.94
C GLN A 314 -7.98 -25.44 6.13
N TYR A 315 -7.23 -24.35 6.13
CA TYR A 315 -7.80 -23.01 6.14
C TYR A 315 -8.72 -22.79 4.92
N GLU A 316 -8.29 -23.16 3.71
CA GLU A 316 -9.10 -23.02 2.51
C GLU A 316 -10.38 -23.84 2.55
N SER A 317 -10.36 -25.06 3.09
CA SER A 317 -11.57 -25.87 3.17
C SER A 317 -12.61 -25.23 4.11
N LEU A 318 -12.17 -24.75 5.28
CA LEU A 318 -13.02 -24.03 6.23
C LEU A 318 -13.52 -22.69 5.66
N PHE A 319 -12.61 -21.92 5.06
CA PHE A 319 -12.93 -20.63 4.47
C PHE A 319 -13.87 -20.75 3.27
N ARG A 320 -13.72 -21.78 2.41
CA ARG A 320 -14.63 -22.02 1.28
C ARG A 320 -16.03 -22.41 1.73
N ASN A 321 -16.16 -23.22 2.78
CA ASN A 321 -17.47 -23.57 3.34
C ASN A 321 -18.18 -22.30 3.83
N TYR A 322 -17.46 -21.49 4.60
CA TYR A 322 -17.92 -20.17 5.04
C TYR A 322 -18.28 -19.24 3.85
N TYR A 323 -17.42 -19.17 2.84
CA TYR A 323 -17.56 -18.28 1.69
C TYR A 323 -18.70 -18.68 0.75
N ASN A 324 -18.86 -19.97 0.45
CA ASN A 324 -19.93 -20.49 -0.40
C ASN A 324 -21.31 -20.32 0.26
N ASN A 325 -21.34 -20.41 1.60
CA ASN A 325 -22.53 -20.16 2.37
C ASN A 325 -22.91 -18.67 2.35
N ASN A 326 -21.95 -17.74 2.23
CA ASN A 326 -22.19 -16.29 2.19
C ASN A 326 -22.69 -15.74 0.83
N GLY A 327 -23.01 -16.61 -0.15
CA GLY A 327 -23.47 -16.21 -1.49
C GLY A 327 -24.97 -15.89 -1.57
N PRO A 328 -25.42 -15.10 -2.56
CA PRO A 328 -26.84 -14.77 -2.75
C PRO A 328 -27.58 -15.98 -3.35
N ARG A 329 -27.78 -17.03 -2.55
CA ARG A 329 -28.73 -18.10 -2.88
C ARG A 329 -30.11 -17.69 -2.37
N LYS A 330 -31.14 -18.05 -3.15
CA LYS A 330 -32.57 -17.80 -2.89
C LYS A 330 -32.94 -18.20 -1.46
N VAL A 331 -33.05 -17.23 -0.56
CA VAL A 331 -33.58 -17.44 0.80
C VAL A 331 -34.90 -16.70 0.90
N ARG A 332 -35.99 -17.40 0.57
CA ARG A 332 -37.34 -16.94 0.95
C ARG A 332 -38.07 -17.94 1.86
N GLU A 333 -37.53 -19.16 2.05
CA GLU A 333 -38.26 -20.21 2.76
C GLU A 333 -37.60 -20.67 4.08
N ASP A 334 -36.27 -20.54 4.31
CA ASP A 334 -35.63 -20.90 5.60
C ASP A 334 -34.48 -19.95 5.99
N PHE A 335 -34.78 -18.72 6.41
CA PHE A 335 -33.76 -17.73 6.82
C PHE A 335 -32.97 -18.16 8.05
N GLU A 336 -33.64 -18.72 9.06
CA GLU A 336 -33.02 -19.12 10.34
C GLU A 336 -32.02 -20.27 10.16
N ARG A 337 -32.35 -21.25 9.33
CA ARG A 337 -31.45 -22.36 9.02
C ARG A 337 -30.18 -21.87 8.31
N TYR A 338 -30.35 -20.94 7.39
CA TYR A 338 -29.24 -20.31 6.67
C TYR A 338 -28.32 -19.51 7.60
N THR A 339 -28.88 -18.67 8.49
CA THR A 339 -28.10 -17.89 9.46
C THR A 339 -27.34 -18.79 10.43
N ASN A 340 -27.96 -19.87 10.90
CA ASN A 340 -27.31 -20.83 11.79
C ASN A 340 -26.14 -21.54 11.11
N MET A 341 -26.29 -21.94 9.83
CA MET A 341 -25.21 -22.54 9.05
C MET A 341 -24.04 -21.57 8.81
N LEU A 342 -24.34 -20.30 8.51
CA LEU A 342 -23.34 -19.24 8.33
C LEU A 342 -22.55 -18.98 9.62
N LEU A 343 -23.26 -18.86 10.75
CA LEU A 343 -22.68 -18.65 12.07
C LEU A 343 -21.79 -19.83 12.49
N GLN A 344 -22.25 -21.06 12.29
CA GLN A 344 -21.45 -22.26 12.56
C GLN A 344 -20.17 -22.28 11.71
N SER A 345 -20.26 -21.89 10.44
CA SER A 345 -19.09 -21.82 9.56
C SER A 345 -18.06 -20.79 10.04
N TYR A 346 -18.53 -19.61 10.50
CA TYR A 346 -17.68 -18.60 11.13
C TYR A 346 -17.03 -19.12 12.42
N GLN A 347 -17.81 -19.73 13.32
CA GLN A 347 -17.32 -20.26 14.59
C GLN A 347 -16.27 -21.36 14.39
N ASN A 348 -16.45 -22.24 13.41
CA ASN A 348 -15.48 -23.30 13.08
C ASN A 348 -14.15 -22.70 12.62
N LEU A 349 -14.18 -21.70 11.73
CA LEU A 349 -12.98 -21.01 11.26
C LEU A 349 -12.30 -20.22 12.40
N ASN A 350 -13.08 -19.50 13.21
CA ASN A 350 -12.57 -18.76 14.35
C ASN A 350 -11.88 -19.69 15.37
N ARG A 351 -12.53 -20.82 15.71
CA ARG A 351 -11.97 -21.83 16.62
C ARG A 351 -10.67 -22.43 16.08
N PHE A 352 -10.62 -22.75 14.78
CA PHE A 352 -9.41 -23.26 14.14
C PHE A 352 -8.24 -22.26 14.25
N LEU A 353 -8.49 -20.98 13.95
CA LEU A 353 -7.46 -19.95 14.03
C LEU A 353 -7.04 -19.64 15.48
N CYS A 354 -7.98 -19.61 16.42
CA CYS A 354 -7.66 -19.43 17.84
C CYS A 354 -6.80 -20.60 18.34
N ALA A 355 -7.17 -21.83 17.99
CA ALA A 355 -6.41 -23.04 18.32
C ALA A 355 -5.01 -23.04 17.70
N PHE A 356 -4.86 -22.52 16.48
CA PHE A 356 -3.56 -22.33 15.85
C PHE A 356 -2.68 -21.37 16.66
N ILE A 357 -3.19 -20.19 17.01
CA ILE A 357 -2.43 -19.17 17.76
C ILE A 357 -2.10 -19.65 19.19
N ASP A 358 -3.02 -20.35 19.86
CA ASP A 358 -2.83 -20.92 21.21
C ASP A 358 -1.90 -22.15 21.24
N HIS A 359 -1.26 -22.52 20.12
CA HIS A 359 -0.44 -23.74 19.99
C HIS A 359 -1.18 -25.04 20.34
N SER A 360 -2.52 -25.05 20.27
CA SER A 360 -3.33 -26.21 20.61
C SER A 360 -3.55 -27.16 19.43
N LEU A 361 -2.89 -26.91 18.28
CA LEU A 361 -2.91 -27.76 17.09
C LEU A 361 -1.51 -28.37 16.88
N PRO A 362 -1.25 -29.60 17.38
CA PRO A 362 0.05 -30.26 17.22
C PRO A 362 0.46 -30.47 15.75
N SER A 363 -0.53 -30.57 14.86
CA SER A 363 -0.31 -30.73 13.42
C SER A 363 0.17 -29.46 12.71
N HIS A 364 0.04 -28.28 13.35
CA HIS A 364 0.33 -26.99 12.74
C HIS A 364 1.02 -26.05 13.73
N GLU A 365 2.09 -26.52 14.37
CA GLU A 365 2.91 -25.64 15.20
C GLU A 365 3.56 -24.53 14.37
N TYR A 366 3.83 -23.40 15.02
CA TYR A 366 4.53 -22.26 14.45
C TYR A 366 5.65 -21.79 15.37
N ILE A 367 6.65 -21.13 14.78
CA ILE A 367 7.79 -20.58 15.51
C ILE A 367 7.78 -19.05 15.39
N ILE A 368 7.89 -18.37 16.53
CA ILE A 368 8.06 -16.91 16.57
C ILE A 368 9.54 -16.58 16.43
N ARG A 369 9.93 -15.75 15.45
CA ARG A 369 11.32 -15.32 15.28
C ARG A 369 11.46 -13.90 14.72
N ASN A 370 12.64 -13.31 14.87
CA ASN A 370 12.97 -12.08 14.15
C ASN A 370 13.42 -12.37 12.70
N ARG A 371 13.13 -11.44 11.79
CA ARG A 371 13.70 -11.46 10.43
C ARG A 371 15.18 -11.05 10.48
N TYR A 372 16.01 -11.77 9.74
CA TYR A 372 17.40 -11.36 9.51
C TYR A 372 17.46 -10.06 8.70
N LEU A 373 18.57 -9.32 8.80
CA LEU A 373 18.76 -8.06 8.05
C LEU A 373 18.55 -8.26 6.55
N ILE A 374 19.03 -9.37 5.99
CA ILE A 374 18.88 -9.66 4.56
C ILE A 374 17.45 -10.05 4.18
N GLU A 375 16.68 -10.67 5.11
CA GLU A 375 15.24 -10.93 4.94
C GLU A 375 14.44 -9.63 4.95
N LYS A 376 14.83 -8.66 5.80
CA LYS A 376 14.25 -7.32 5.84
C LYS A 376 14.55 -6.55 4.57
N LEU A 377 15.83 -6.44 4.18
CA LEU A 377 16.27 -5.70 3.00
C LEU A 377 15.64 -6.24 1.71
N LEU A 378 15.63 -7.57 1.54
CA LEU A 378 15.01 -8.19 0.37
C LEU A 378 13.50 -8.34 0.52
N ASN A 379 12.90 -8.00 1.66
CA ASN A 379 11.50 -8.30 1.97
C ASN A 379 11.15 -9.72 1.49
N TYR A 380 11.93 -10.73 1.92
CA TYR A 380 11.82 -12.13 1.50
C TYR A 380 12.13 -13.06 2.66
N GLU A 381 11.25 -14.04 2.90
CA GLU A 381 11.36 -15.01 3.98
C GLU A 381 12.17 -16.23 3.54
N PHE A 382 13.46 -16.28 3.88
CA PHE A 382 14.30 -17.42 3.54
C PHE A 382 13.74 -18.70 4.17
N ARG A 383 13.90 -19.82 3.44
CA ARG A 383 13.59 -21.14 3.99
C ARG A 383 14.68 -21.46 5.01
N VAL A 384 14.33 -21.41 6.29
CA VAL A 384 15.21 -21.88 7.37
C VAL A 384 15.05 -23.39 7.45
N ARG A 385 16.16 -24.13 7.39
CA ARG A 385 16.19 -25.58 7.63
C ARG A 385 16.00 -25.86 9.12
N THR A 386 14.79 -26.17 9.53
CA THR A 386 14.44 -26.72 10.85
C THR A 386 14.44 -28.25 10.87
N ARG A 387 14.40 -28.87 12.06
CA ARG A 387 14.38 -30.34 12.24
C ARG A 387 13.21 -31.02 11.51
N SER A 388 12.05 -30.38 11.44
CA SER A 388 10.85 -30.84 10.71
C SER A 388 11.05 -30.89 9.18
N ASN A 389 11.90 -30.03 8.62
CA ASN A 389 12.21 -30.07 7.19
C ASN A 389 12.97 -31.35 6.79
N PHE A 390 13.62 -32.06 7.72
CA PHE A 390 14.20 -33.38 7.44
C PHE A 390 13.13 -34.46 7.18
N GLN A 391 11.90 -34.25 7.67
CA GLN A 391 10.73 -35.08 7.39
C GLN A 391 9.87 -34.51 6.24
N GLY A 392 10.35 -33.49 5.51
CA GLY A 392 9.67 -32.91 4.36
C GLY A 392 8.51 -31.97 4.69
N GLN A 393 8.27 -31.65 5.97
CA GLN A 393 7.27 -30.66 6.37
C GLN A 393 7.92 -29.29 6.61
N SER A 394 7.31 -28.25 6.02
CA SER A 394 7.70 -26.86 6.27
C SER A 394 6.98 -26.33 7.49
N ASP A 395 7.72 -25.67 8.38
CA ASP A 395 7.12 -25.04 9.56
C ASP A 395 6.36 -23.76 9.20
N ASN A 396 5.37 -23.46 10.02
CA ASN A 396 4.77 -22.14 10.06
C ASN A 396 5.69 -21.19 10.84
N PHE A 397 5.78 -19.93 10.43
CA PHE A 397 6.55 -18.91 11.12
C PHE A 397 5.73 -17.65 11.33
N LEU A 398 5.84 -17.07 12.52
CA LEU A 398 5.44 -15.71 12.82
C LEU A 398 6.70 -14.87 13.03
N PHE A 399 6.83 -13.82 12.25
CA PHE A 399 7.94 -12.91 12.33
C PHE A 399 7.52 -11.61 12.99
N ILE A 400 8.22 -11.21 14.04
CA ILE A 400 7.94 -9.93 14.71
C ILE A 400 8.14 -8.78 13.72
N ASP A 401 7.17 -7.85 13.67
CA ASP A 401 7.11 -6.77 12.69
C ASP A 401 6.91 -5.38 13.31
N ASN A 402 7.97 -4.85 13.90
CA ASN A 402 8.02 -3.51 14.50
C ASN A 402 7.82 -2.38 13.47
N GLU A 403 8.06 -2.66 12.19
CA GLU A 403 7.94 -1.68 11.09
C GLU A 403 6.49 -1.54 10.58
N LYS A 404 5.55 -2.36 11.09
CA LYS A 404 4.13 -2.36 10.68
C LYS A 404 3.98 -2.52 9.17
N THR A 405 4.72 -3.47 8.60
CA THR A 405 4.73 -3.76 7.15
C THR A 405 3.39 -4.26 6.61
N PHE A 406 2.44 -4.64 7.49
CA PHE A 406 1.06 -4.89 7.07
C PHE A 406 0.46 -3.70 6.31
N THR A 407 0.93 -2.47 6.55
CA THR A 407 0.49 -1.30 5.81
C THR A 407 0.68 -1.38 4.28
N GLU A 408 1.51 -2.30 3.75
CA GLU A 408 1.60 -2.63 2.31
C GLU A 408 0.26 -3.03 1.68
N ILE A 409 -0.70 -3.51 2.50
CA ILE A 409 -2.06 -3.87 2.07
C ILE A 409 -2.97 -2.66 1.88
N LEU A 410 -2.54 -1.48 2.34
CA LEU A 410 -3.23 -0.19 2.29
C LEU A 410 -2.51 0.75 1.31
N PHE A 411 -3.15 1.87 0.94
CA PHE A 411 -2.46 2.94 0.23
C PHE A 411 -1.29 3.53 1.03
N TYR A 412 -1.41 3.55 2.36
CA TYR A 412 -0.39 4.04 3.28
C TYR A 412 1.00 3.41 3.07
N GLY A 413 1.08 2.10 2.80
CA GLY A 413 2.35 1.40 2.57
C GLY A 413 2.90 1.52 1.16
N GLU A 414 2.09 1.97 0.19
CA GLU A 414 2.42 2.06 -1.24
C GLU A 414 2.48 3.53 -1.72
N GLU A 415 2.78 4.45 -0.80
CA GLU A 415 2.81 5.89 -1.03
C GLU A 415 3.78 6.28 -2.16
N SER A 416 4.93 5.62 -2.27
CA SER A 416 5.91 5.90 -3.34
C SER A 416 5.35 5.58 -4.73
N THR A 417 4.68 4.45 -4.88
CA THR A 417 4.02 4.04 -6.13
C THR A 417 2.92 5.04 -6.51
N LEU A 418 2.09 5.43 -5.55
CA LEU A 418 1.00 6.40 -5.74
C LEU A 418 1.52 7.81 -6.05
N PHE A 419 2.60 8.25 -5.41
CA PHE A 419 3.22 9.54 -5.67
C PHE A 419 3.83 9.60 -7.08
N ILE A 420 4.60 8.58 -7.48
CA ILE A 420 5.17 8.49 -8.83
C ILE A 420 4.05 8.54 -9.89
N TRP A 421 2.93 7.85 -9.65
CA TRP A 421 1.77 7.91 -10.53
C TRP A 421 1.19 9.34 -10.65
N ASN A 422 1.03 10.03 -9.52
CA ASN A 422 0.53 11.41 -9.52
C ASN A 422 1.48 12.37 -10.25
N VAL A 423 2.79 12.22 -10.06
CA VAL A 423 3.83 12.99 -10.78
C VAL A 423 3.76 12.71 -12.28
N THR A 424 3.73 11.43 -12.70
CA THR A 424 3.62 11.08 -14.11
C THR A 424 2.35 11.63 -14.74
N THR A 425 1.21 11.54 -14.05
CA THR A 425 -0.07 12.07 -14.53
C THR A 425 -0.01 13.59 -14.70
N PHE A 426 0.49 14.30 -13.69
CA PHE A 426 0.62 15.75 -13.75
C PHE A 426 1.51 16.20 -14.91
N LEU A 427 2.69 15.61 -15.03
CA LEU A 427 3.65 16.00 -16.08
C LEU A 427 3.16 15.60 -17.48
N PHE A 428 2.47 14.47 -17.62
CA PHE A 428 1.84 14.07 -18.87
C PHE A 428 0.77 15.07 -19.33
N ILE A 429 -0.12 15.48 -18.42
CA ILE A 429 -1.16 16.47 -18.76
C ILE A 429 -0.57 17.85 -19.01
N ASP A 430 0.43 18.29 -18.23
CA ASP A 430 1.13 19.56 -18.50
C ASP A 430 1.82 19.52 -19.87
N PHE A 431 2.45 18.40 -20.23
CA PHE A 431 3.10 18.27 -21.54
C PHE A 431 2.11 18.40 -22.71
N LEU A 432 0.90 17.84 -22.57
CA LEU A 432 -0.14 17.92 -23.60
C LEU A 432 -0.82 19.29 -23.67
N SER A 433 -1.11 19.88 -22.51
CA SER A 433 -1.91 21.10 -22.41
C SER A 433 -1.10 22.40 -22.36
N GLY A 434 0.18 22.33 -21.97
CA GLY A 434 1.00 23.49 -21.66
C GLY A 434 0.50 24.29 -20.46
N ASN A 435 -0.35 23.72 -19.60
CA ASN A 435 -1.00 24.43 -18.51
C ASN A 435 -0.98 23.63 -17.19
N TYR A 436 -0.24 24.15 -16.21
CA TYR A 436 -0.13 23.57 -14.88
C TYR A 436 -1.46 23.51 -14.11
N VAL A 437 -2.36 24.48 -14.32
CA VAL A 437 -3.67 24.51 -13.65
C VAL A 437 -4.53 23.35 -14.15
N LEU A 438 -4.59 23.15 -15.46
CA LEU A 438 -5.31 22.02 -16.04
C LEU A 438 -4.69 20.68 -15.62
N ALA A 439 -3.36 20.61 -15.59
CA ALA A 439 -2.64 19.43 -15.10
C ALA A 439 -2.99 19.08 -13.66
N ALA A 440 -3.07 20.05 -12.77
CA ALA A 440 -3.48 19.83 -11.38
C ALA A 440 -4.93 19.34 -11.27
N ILE A 441 -5.87 20.01 -11.97
CA ILE A 441 -7.30 19.65 -11.93
C ILE A 441 -7.52 18.22 -12.42
N ILE A 442 -6.95 17.87 -13.59
CA ILE A 442 -7.11 16.54 -14.16
C ILE A 442 -6.43 15.49 -13.27
N THR A 443 -5.25 15.78 -12.72
CA THR A 443 -4.55 14.87 -11.79
C THR A 443 -5.38 14.63 -10.52
N TYR A 444 -5.99 15.67 -9.97
CA TYR A 444 -6.89 15.55 -8.82
C TYR A 444 -8.09 14.64 -9.14
N ILE A 445 -8.77 14.89 -10.27
CA ILE A 445 -9.93 14.10 -10.71
C ILE A 445 -9.55 12.62 -10.90
N ILE A 446 -8.46 12.35 -11.63
CA ILE A 446 -7.97 10.98 -11.86
C ILE A 446 -7.65 10.29 -10.53
N ASN A 447 -6.93 10.95 -9.63
CA ASN A 447 -6.60 10.38 -8.32
C ASN A 447 -7.86 10.12 -7.47
N ALA A 448 -8.85 11.01 -7.50
CA ALA A 448 -10.13 10.81 -6.81
C ALA A 448 -10.91 9.61 -7.37
N ILE A 449 -10.94 9.43 -8.69
CA ILE A 449 -11.55 8.26 -9.34
C ILE A 449 -10.87 6.96 -8.89
N PHE A 450 -9.54 6.89 -8.95
CA PHE A 450 -8.81 5.68 -8.55
C PHE A 450 -8.95 5.37 -7.05
N ALA A 451 -8.98 6.41 -6.20
CA ALA A 451 -9.27 6.24 -4.77
C ALA A 451 -10.69 5.70 -4.55
N GLY A 452 -11.69 6.24 -5.23
CA GLY A 452 -13.08 5.75 -5.16
C GLY A 452 -13.24 4.31 -5.66
N ILE A 453 -12.53 3.93 -6.74
CA ILE A 453 -12.50 2.54 -7.23
C ILE A 453 -11.90 1.61 -6.17
N ARG A 454 -10.76 2.00 -5.58
CA ARG A 454 -10.10 1.21 -4.53
C ARG A 454 -10.98 1.05 -3.29
N ASP A 455 -11.64 2.13 -2.86
CA ASP A 455 -12.55 2.11 -1.71
C ASP A 455 -13.73 1.16 -1.97
N SER A 456 -14.40 1.32 -3.12
CA SER A 456 -15.55 0.49 -3.50
C SER A 456 -15.20 -1.00 -3.59
N PHE A 457 -14.08 -1.34 -4.24
CA PHE A 457 -13.64 -2.74 -4.32
C PHE A 457 -13.15 -3.29 -2.99
N GLY A 458 -12.48 -2.46 -2.19
CA GLY A 458 -12.01 -2.80 -0.86
C GLY A 458 -13.14 -3.08 0.12
N ARG A 459 -14.11 -2.18 0.21
CA ARG A 459 -15.35 -2.32 0.99
C ARG A 459 -16.14 -3.57 0.58
N LYS A 460 -16.25 -3.82 -0.73
CA LYS A 460 -16.90 -5.03 -1.27
C LYS A 460 -16.13 -6.30 -0.88
N ASN A 461 -14.80 -6.28 -0.93
CA ASN A 461 -13.96 -7.42 -0.55
C ASN A 461 -14.06 -7.70 0.95
N LEU A 462 -13.96 -6.67 1.79
CA LEU A 462 -14.07 -6.77 3.24
C LEU A 462 -15.41 -7.39 3.63
N SER A 463 -16.52 -6.78 3.21
CA SER A 463 -17.87 -7.27 3.49
C SER A 463 -18.09 -8.73 3.06
N ARG A 464 -17.62 -9.08 1.85
CA ARG A 464 -17.75 -10.43 1.29
C ARG A 464 -16.96 -11.48 2.10
N LYS A 465 -15.84 -11.09 2.73
CA LYS A 465 -14.94 -12.00 3.43
C LYS A 465 -15.14 -12.03 4.96
N THR A 466 -15.83 -11.06 5.55
CA THR A 466 -15.96 -10.95 7.02
C THR A 466 -17.39 -11.11 7.56
N LEU A 467 -18.38 -11.46 6.72
CA LEU A 467 -19.83 -11.45 7.03
C LEU A 467 -20.41 -10.09 7.40
N ILE A 468 -19.60 -9.03 7.35
CA ILE A 468 -20.03 -7.69 7.76
C ILE A 468 -20.84 -7.09 6.61
N PRO A 469 -22.10 -6.68 6.83
CA PRO A 469 -22.88 -6.03 5.80
C PRO A 469 -22.22 -4.73 5.37
N LYS A 470 -22.24 -4.42 4.07
CA LYS A 470 -21.61 -3.21 3.53
C LYS A 470 -22.11 -1.91 4.17
N ASN A 471 -23.35 -1.90 4.66
CA ASN A 471 -23.97 -0.72 5.26
C ASN A 471 -23.30 -0.30 6.58
N PHE A 472 -22.55 -1.20 7.21
CA PHE A 472 -21.77 -0.93 8.42
C PHE A 472 -20.31 -0.55 8.13
N LEU A 473 -19.89 -0.58 6.86
CA LEU A 473 -18.56 -0.15 6.43
C LEU A 473 -18.72 1.25 5.82
N ILE A 474 -18.39 2.28 6.60
CA ILE A 474 -18.57 3.68 6.23
C ILE A 474 -17.39 4.14 5.37
#